data_AF-A0A3C0QLN6-F1
#
_entry.id   AF-A0A3C0QLN6-F1
#
_cell.length_a   1.000
_cell.length_b   1.000
_cell.length_c   1.000
_cell.angle_alpha   90.00
_cell.angle_beta   90.00
_cell.angle_gamma   90.00
#
_symmetry.space_group_name_H-M   'P 1'
#
loop_
_entity.id
_entity.type
_entity.pdbx_description
1 polymer ?
#
loop_
_entity_poly.entity_id
_entity_poly.type
_entity_poly.pdbx_seq_one_letter_code
_entity_poly.pdbx_strand_id
1 'polypeptide(L)'
;AEYDKKIEALAERQTVAKEALWLYEKFGDGEYQDIAGLCKVADIPEIEEKGWSLTAGAYVGVAPVEDDGVDFAERMAEIHKELLALQAESNLLMETISKNWEEMGV
;
A
#
# COMPACT_ATOMS: atom_id res chain seq x y z
N ALA A 1 -31.27 -14.68 20.02
CA ALA A 1 -30.40 -15.27 21.06
C ALA A 1 -29.79 -16.61 20.63
N GLU A 2 -30.58 -17.66 20.35
CA GLU A 2 -30.02 -18.96 19.93
C GLU A 2 -29.42 -18.92 18.52
N TYR A 3 -30.12 -18.29 17.57
CA TYR A 3 -29.64 -18.13 16.19
C TYR A 3 -28.39 -17.25 16.12
N ASP A 4 -28.31 -16.19 16.94
CA ASP A 4 -27.13 -15.31 17.00
C ASP A 4 -25.88 -16.11 17.41
N LYS A 5 -26.00 -16.98 18.43
CA LYS A 5 -24.91 -17.87 18.84
C LYS A 5 -24.50 -18.86 17.74
N LYS A 6 -25.47 -19.37 16.96
CA LYS A 6 -25.17 -20.25 15.82
C LYS A 6 -24.46 -19.49 14.70
N ILE A 7 -24.85 -18.24 14.44
CA ILE A 7 -24.22 -17.37 13.45
C ILE A 7 -22.78 -17.07 13.87
N GLU A 8 -22.56 -16.71 15.13
CA GLU A 8 -21.23 -16.45 15.69
C GLU A 8 -20.32 -17.67 15.55
N ALA A 9 -20.79 -18.86 15.95
CA ALA A 9 -20.03 -20.10 15.79
C ALA A 9 -19.71 -20.47 14.32
N LEU A 10 -20.59 -20.12 13.38
CA LEU A 10 -20.33 -20.30 11.95
C LEU A 10 -19.32 -19.28 11.42
N ALA A 11 -19.40 -18.03 11.87
CA ALA A 11 -18.45 -16.98 11.51
C ALA A 11 -17.03 -17.33 11.99
N GLU A 12 -16.88 -17.83 13.22
CA GLU A 12 -15.60 -18.31 13.74
C GLU A 12 -14.99 -19.40 12.85
N ARG A 13 -15.78 -20.42 12.48
CA ARG A 13 -15.31 -21.49 11.57
C ARG A 13 -14.95 -20.96 10.20
N GLN A 14 -15.72 -20.00 9.68
CA GLN A 14 -15.43 -19.36 8.40
C GLN A 14 -14.09 -18.63 8.45
N THR A 15 -13.79 -17.90 9.54
CA THR A 15 -12.51 -17.23 9.74
C THR A 15 -11.36 -18.23 9.75
N VAL A 16 -11.46 -19.29 10.56
CA VAL A 16 -10.43 -20.34 10.63
C VAL A 16 -10.20 -20.99 9.27
N ALA A 17 -11.27 -21.28 8.52
CA ALA A 17 -11.15 -21.86 7.18
C ALA A 17 -10.45 -20.92 6.18
N LYS A 18 -10.74 -19.61 6.25
CA LYS A 18 -10.08 -18.59 5.42
C LYS A 18 -8.59 -18.47 5.75
N GLU A 19 -8.24 -18.45 7.02
CA GLU A 19 -6.85 -18.37 7.47
C GLU A 19 -6.07 -19.63 7.08
N ALA A 20 -6.68 -20.82 7.20
CA ALA A 20 -6.08 -22.08 6.76
C ALA A 20 -5.86 -22.11 5.25
N LEU A 21 -6.83 -21.63 4.46
CA LEU A 21 -6.68 -21.50 3.01
C LEU A 21 -5.53 -20.55 2.65
N TRP A 22 -5.48 -19.38 3.30
CA TRP A 22 -4.41 -18.41 3.08
C TRP A 22 -3.03 -18.98 3.38
N LEU A 23 -2.87 -19.74 4.48
CA LEU A 23 -1.62 -20.43 4.80
C LEU A 23 -1.27 -21.49 3.74
N TYR A 24 -2.24 -22.29 3.30
CA TYR A 24 -2.01 -23.34 2.30
C TYR A 24 -1.63 -22.76 0.93
N GLU A 25 -2.28 -21.68 0.49
CA GLU A 25 -1.94 -20.97 -0.75
C GLU A 25 -0.49 -20.45 -0.76
N LYS A 26 0.05 -20.13 0.42
CA LYS A 26 1.39 -19.56 0.58
C LYS A 26 2.45 -20.61 0.88
N PHE A 27 2.16 -21.64 1.67
CA PHE A 27 3.16 -22.57 2.21
C PHE A 27 2.87 -24.04 1.89
N GLY A 28 1.83 -24.34 1.09
CA GLY A 28 1.42 -25.71 0.79
C GLY A 28 1.17 -26.52 2.06
N ASP A 29 1.86 -27.65 2.20
CA ASP A 29 1.76 -28.55 3.36
C ASP A 29 2.48 -28.01 4.62
N GLY A 30 2.81 -26.72 4.66
CA GLY A 30 3.43 -26.03 5.80
C GLY A 30 4.95 -25.95 5.74
N GLU A 31 5.53 -26.15 4.55
CA GLU A 31 6.97 -25.97 4.34
C GLU A 31 7.31 -24.49 4.17
N TYR A 32 8.36 -24.05 4.84
CA TYR A 32 8.83 -22.68 4.71
C TYR A 32 9.39 -22.42 3.31
N GLN A 33 9.00 -21.29 2.74
CA GLN A 33 9.63 -20.73 1.55
C GLN A 33 9.64 -19.21 1.63
N ASP A 34 10.60 -18.60 0.95
CA ASP A 34 10.63 -17.15 0.79
C ASP A 34 9.47 -16.71 -0.12
N ILE A 35 8.71 -15.71 0.33
CA ILE A 35 7.52 -15.21 -0.36
C ILE A 35 7.67 -13.70 -0.51
N ALA A 36 7.68 -13.24 -1.76
CA ALA A 36 7.80 -11.83 -2.10
C ALA A 36 6.71 -10.99 -1.39
N GLY A 37 7.14 -9.93 -0.71
CA GLY A 37 6.29 -9.05 0.09
C GLY A 37 5.81 -9.64 1.43
N LEU A 38 6.23 -10.84 1.83
CA LEU A 38 5.77 -11.50 3.06
C LEU A 38 6.92 -11.93 3.98
N CYS A 39 7.81 -12.80 3.52
CA CYS A 39 8.89 -13.34 4.35
C CYS A 39 10.10 -13.74 3.51
N LYS A 40 11.29 -13.65 4.10
CA LYS A 40 12.55 -14.09 3.51
C LYS A 40 13.54 -14.49 4.60
N VAL A 41 14.32 -15.55 4.39
CA VAL A 41 15.54 -15.82 5.17
C VAL A 41 16.70 -15.00 4.60
N ALA A 42 17.33 -14.18 5.44
CA ALA A 42 18.52 -13.41 5.11
C ALA A 42 19.72 -13.92 5.91
N ASP A 43 20.88 -14.02 5.26
CA ASP A 43 22.14 -14.37 5.92
C ASP A 43 22.88 -13.11 6.43
N ILE A 44 23.92 -13.32 7.25
CA ILE A 44 24.69 -12.21 7.84
C ILE A 44 25.34 -11.31 6.76
N PRO A 45 25.94 -11.86 5.68
CA PRO A 45 26.45 -11.04 4.59
C PRO A 45 25.39 -10.13 3.94
N GLU A 46 24.18 -10.64 3.67
CA GLU A 46 23.08 -9.83 3.12
C GLU A 46 22.66 -8.71 4.08
N ILE A 47 22.65 -8.98 5.39
CA ILE A 47 22.33 -7.98 6.42
C ILE A 47 23.40 -6.88 6.47
N GLU A 48 24.68 -7.26 6.38
CA GLU A 48 25.79 -6.31 6.34
C GLU A 48 25.72 -5.41 5.10
N GLU A 49 25.43 -5.96 3.92
CA GLU A 49 25.25 -5.20 2.67
C GLU A 49 24.15 -4.15 2.79
N LYS A 50 23.07 -4.45 3.54
CA LYS A 50 21.95 -3.55 3.80
C LYS A 50 22.17 -2.65 5.02
N GLY A 51 23.43 -2.50 5.47
CA GLY A 51 23.82 -1.60 6.54
C GLY A 51 23.26 -2.00 7.91
N TRP A 52 23.12 -3.30 8.15
CA TRP A 52 22.53 -3.86 9.38
C TRP A 52 21.08 -3.44 9.66
N SER A 53 20.39 -2.92 8.65
CA SER A 53 18.96 -2.62 8.75
C SER A 53 18.16 -3.92 8.85
N LEU A 54 17.33 -4.08 9.87
CA LEU A 54 16.44 -5.25 10.01
C LEU A 54 15.00 -4.96 9.55
N THR A 55 14.80 -3.90 8.76
CA THR A 55 13.49 -3.59 8.21
C THR A 55 13.10 -4.63 7.16
N ALA A 56 11.98 -5.32 7.37
CA ALA A 56 11.56 -6.44 6.51
C ALA A 56 11.50 -6.07 5.02
N GLY A 57 11.03 -4.86 4.69
CA GLY A 57 10.93 -4.35 3.32
C GLY A 57 12.27 -4.31 2.55
N ALA A 58 13.40 -4.24 3.26
CA ALA A 58 14.71 -4.30 2.63
C ALA A 58 15.02 -5.71 2.07
N TYR A 59 14.34 -6.75 2.55
CA TYR A 59 14.62 -8.17 2.25
C TYR A 59 13.51 -8.86 1.45
N VAL A 60 12.25 -8.61 1.80
CA VAL A 60 11.12 -9.39 1.26
C VAL A 60 10.71 -8.96 -0.16
N GLY A 61 11.21 -7.84 -0.67
CA GLY A 61 10.79 -7.30 -1.96
C GLY A 61 9.32 -6.87 -1.97
N VAL A 62 8.72 -6.80 -3.16
CA VAL A 62 7.31 -6.45 -3.34
C VAL A 62 6.60 -7.66 -3.92
N ALA A 63 5.42 -7.99 -3.39
CA ALA A 63 4.57 -9.01 -4.00
C ALA A 63 4.30 -8.63 -5.46
N PRO A 64 4.30 -9.58 -6.41
CA PRO A 64 3.90 -9.28 -7.78
C PRO A 64 2.51 -8.64 -7.74
N VAL A 65 2.44 -7.39 -8.16
CA VAL A 65 1.18 -6.66 -8.29
C VAL A 65 0.47 -7.27 -9.49
N GLU A 66 -0.80 -7.68 -9.33
CA GLU A 66 -1.63 -7.96 -10.50
C GLU A 66 -1.63 -6.69 -11.35
N ASP A 67 -1.18 -6.79 -12.60
CA ASP A 67 -1.21 -5.68 -13.55
C ASP A 67 -2.63 -5.13 -13.59
N ASP A 68 -2.82 -3.96 -12.97
CA ASP A 68 -4.10 -3.27 -12.91
C ASP A 68 -4.45 -2.63 -14.26
N GLY A 69 -3.61 -2.87 -15.28
CA GLY A 69 -3.73 -2.34 -16.63
C GLY A 69 -3.37 -0.87 -16.73
N VAL A 70 -2.82 -0.28 -15.66
CA VAL A 70 -2.45 1.13 -15.60
C VAL A 70 -0.96 1.28 -15.85
N ASP A 71 -0.60 1.82 -17.01
CA ASP A 71 0.79 2.16 -17.30
C ASP A 71 1.27 3.24 -16.32
N PHE A 72 2.29 2.90 -15.52
CA PHE A 72 2.82 3.80 -14.49
C PHE A 72 3.24 5.16 -15.05
N ALA A 73 3.85 5.18 -16.24
CA ALA A 73 4.33 6.41 -16.85
C ALA A 73 3.17 7.28 -17.33
N GLU A 74 2.14 6.68 -17.94
CA GLU A 74 0.89 7.35 -18.30
C GLU A 74 0.23 7.96 -17.07
N ARG A 75 0.07 7.19 -16.00
CA ARG A 75 -0.63 7.65 -14.81
C ARG A 75 0.12 8.74 -14.06
N MET A 76 1.44 8.65 -13.99
CA MET A 76 2.29 9.71 -13.45
C MET A 76 2.25 10.97 -14.30
N ALA A 77 2.21 10.85 -15.64
CA ALA A 77 2.08 12.01 -16.52
C ALA A 77 0.73 12.72 -16.35
N GLU A 78 -0.35 11.97 -16.19
CA GLU A 78 -1.69 12.51 -15.90
C GLU A 78 -1.72 13.24 -14.55
N ILE A 79 -1.22 12.61 -13.48
CA ILE A 79 -1.11 13.23 -12.15
C ILE A 79 -0.28 14.52 -12.21
N HIS A 80 0.84 14.49 -12.93
CA HIS A 80 1.70 15.68 -13.06
C HIS A 80 1.01 16.82 -13.80
N LYS A 81 0.26 16.51 -14.87
CA LYS A 81 -0.53 17.50 -15.60
C LYS A 81 -1.63 18.11 -14.73
N GLU A 82 -2.33 17.30 -13.95
CA GLU A 82 -3.36 17.76 -13.01
C GLU A 82 -2.75 18.67 -11.93
N LEU A 83 -1.60 18.27 -11.38
CA LEU A 83 -0.87 19.07 -10.39
C LEU A 83 -0.50 20.45 -10.94
N LEU A 84 0.00 20.53 -12.18
CA LEU A 84 0.34 21.81 -12.82
C LEU A 84 -0.89 22.71 -13.02
N ALA A 85 -2.04 22.13 -13.37
CA ALA A 85 -3.29 22.88 -13.51
C ALA A 85 -3.75 23.45 -12.16
N LEU A 86 -3.77 22.61 -11.11
CA LEU A 86 -4.10 23.04 -9.74
C LEU A 86 -3.17 24.14 -9.25
N GLN A 87 -1.88 24.07 -9.60
CA GLN A 87 -0.92 25.09 -9.22
C GLN A 87 -1.15 26.42 -9.94
N ALA A 88 -1.55 26.39 -11.22
CA ALA A 88 -1.93 27.59 -11.95
C ALA A 88 -3.20 28.24 -11.35
N GLU A 89 -4.21 27.43 -11.02
CA GLU A 89 -5.43 27.90 -10.35
C GLU A 89 -5.13 28.50 -8.97
N SER A 90 -4.26 27.85 -8.20
CA SER A 90 -3.82 28.35 -6.90
C SER A 90 -3.13 29.71 -7.02
N ASN A 91 -2.25 29.90 -8.01
CA ASN A 91 -1.58 31.17 -8.24
C ASN A 91 -2.58 32.28 -8.61
N LEU A 92 -3.54 32.00 -9.50
CA LEU A 92 -4.60 32.96 -9.85
C LEU A 92 -5.45 33.36 -8.63
N LEU A 93 -5.78 32.39 -7.78
CA LEU A 93 -6.51 32.64 -6.55
C LEU A 93 -5.68 33.53 -5.60
N MET A 94 -4.39 33.26 -5.45
CA MET A 94 -3.48 34.07 -4.64
C MET A 94 -3.39 35.51 -5.15
N GLU A 95 -3.25 35.73 -6.46
CA GLU A 95 -3.26 37.08 -7.05
C GLU A 95 -4.57 37.82 -6.77
N THR A 96 -5.70 37.12 -6.86
CA THR A 96 -7.03 37.69 -6.58
C THR A 96 -7.16 38.09 -5.11
N ILE A 97 -6.70 37.23 -4.19
CA ILE A 97 -6.69 37.52 -2.76
C ILE A 97 -5.80 38.74 -2.47
N SER A 98 -4.60 38.81 -3.05
CA SER A 98 -3.69 39.96 -2.87
C SER A 98 -4.31 41.26 -3.37
N LYS A 99 -4.92 41.28 -4.55
CA LYS A 99 -5.62 42.48 -5.07
C LYS A 99 -6.76 42.92 -4.16
N ASN A 100 -7.60 41.98 -3.72
CA ASN A 100 -8.69 42.31 -2.81
C ASN A 100 -8.18 42.90 -1.48
N TRP A 101 -7.01 42.44 -1.01
CA TRP A 101 -6.39 42.96 0.21
C TRP A 101 -5.89 44.40 0.03
N GLU A 102 -5.20 44.69 -1.08
CA GLU A 102 -4.76 46.04 -1.45
C GLU A 102 -5.95 47.01 -1.59
N GLU A 103 -7.05 46.58 -2.21
CA GLU A 103 -8.28 47.37 -2.37
C GLU A 103 -8.96 47.69 -1.02
N MET A 104 -8.79 46.83 -0.01
CA MET A 104 -9.27 47.07 1.34
C MET A 104 -8.38 48.04 2.14
N GLY A 105 -7.26 48.51 1.58
CA GLY A 105 -6.38 49.51 2.19
C GLY A 105 -5.53 48.99 3.34
N VAL A 106 -5.24 47.68 3.36
CA VAL A 106 -4.29 47.02 4.27
C VAL A 106 -3.06 46.58 3.48
#